data_AF-A0A1S8TLT8-F1
#
_entry.id   AF-A0A1S8TLT8-F1
#
_cell.length_a   1.000
_cell.length_b   1.000
_cell.length_c   1.000
_cell.angle_alpha   90.00
_cell.angle_beta   90.00
_cell.angle_gamma   90.00
#
_symmetry.space_group_name_H-M   'P 1'
#
loop_
_entity.id
_entity.type
_entity.pdbx_description
1 polymer ?
#
loop_
_entity_poly.entity_id
_entity_poly.type
_entity_poly.pdbx_seq_one_letter_code
_entity_poly.pdbx_strand_id
1 'polypeptide(L)'
;MLVQYDETDFEFIKRLATHFETVLIVDSVTNKSRFHFAIEPISNEVELKSEIREAKTRLDNFTKIKCVSKEDVIEQDFVGWKAESKNYFSLGSEPTYNEKKIIVAKVEMKQMKGEIIFTYELKFLKGIKTIYKINSKLKGTSLEGIVKKCRNNEMQLHFCINDSYENIDSNKWFQYGREVSNFYCMPVIESKVRVAFLSGDEKDTIVTNTVRIAEPGDKYYSKISEHNNKSYSTVDGQELLITPEMLQIAEINYYNPIKKLIIYGYL
;
A
#
# COMPACT_ATOMS: atom_id res chain seq x y z
N MET A 1 -6.91 0.16 0.04
CA MET A 1 -5.93 -0.05 1.12
C MET A 1 -4.60 0.48 0.63
N LEU A 2 -3.86 1.16 1.51
CA LEU A 2 -2.50 1.63 1.30
C LEU A 2 -1.70 1.23 2.55
N VAL A 3 -0.47 0.78 2.38
CA VAL A 3 0.35 0.31 3.50
C VAL A 3 1.68 1.05 3.46
N GLN A 4 2.04 1.74 4.54
CA GLN A 4 3.37 2.32 4.74
C GLN A 4 4.24 1.27 5.43
N TYR A 5 5.15 0.65 4.68
CA TYR A 5 6.02 -0.42 5.19
C TYR A 5 7.47 -0.14 4.83
N ASP A 6 8.29 0.07 5.86
CA ASP A 6 9.71 0.44 5.71
C ASP A 6 9.88 1.62 4.73
N GLU A 7 8.99 2.61 4.84
CA GLU A 7 8.99 3.85 4.08
C GLU A 7 8.96 5.02 5.08
N THR A 8 9.77 6.05 4.82
CA THR A 8 9.59 7.34 5.48
C THR A 8 8.25 7.96 5.05
N ASP A 9 7.70 8.86 5.87
CA ASP A 9 6.46 9.57 5.54
C ASP A 9 6.55 10.25 4.17
N PHE A 10 7.70 10.84 3.85
CA PHE A 10 7.91 11.50 2.56
C PHE A 10 7.96 10.51 1.38
N GLU A 11 8.54 9.33 1.55
CA GLU A 11 8.51 8.28 0.52
C GLU A 11 7.09 7.76 0.29
N PHE A 12 6.35 7.53 1.37
CA PHE A 12 4.96 7.11 1.32
C PHE A 12 4.08 8.13 0.58
N ILE A 13 4.18 9.42 0.94
CA ILE A 13 3.40 10.48 0.29
C ILE A 13 3.80 10.63 -1.20
N LYS A 14 5.08 10.50 -1.54
CA LYS A 14 5.55 10.48 -2.95
C LYS A 14 4.95 9.32 -3.72
N ARG A 15 4.89 8.13 -3.11
CA ARG A 15 4.25 6.97 -3.74
C ARG A 15 2.76 7.17 -3.89
N LEU A 16 2.09 7.69 -2.85
CA LEU A 16 0.67 8.01 -2.87
C LEU A 16 0.29 8.95 -4.03
N ALA A 17 1.11 9.96 -4.32
CA ALA A 17 0.88 10.86 -5.46
C ALA A 17 0.77 10.09 -6.79
N THR A 18 1.53 9.00 -6.93
CA THR A 18 1.50 8.16 -8.14
C THR A 18 0.20 7.37 -8.33
N HIS A 19 -0.58 7.13 -7.27
CA HIS A 19 -1.89 6.50 -7.37
C HIS A 19 -2.93 7.41 -8.04
N PHE A 20 -2.67 8.72 -8.04
CA PHE A 20 -3.49 9.74 -8.70
C PHE A 20 -2.84 10.26 -10.00
N GLU A 21 -1.80 9.58 -10.50
CA GLU A 21 -1.01 10.00 -11.68
C GLU A 21 -0.43 11.42 -11.57
N THR A 22 -0.22 11.91 -10.33
CA THR A 22 0.08 13.30 -10.06
C THR A 22 1.39 13.50 -9.32
N VAL A 23 1.85 14.76 -9.26
CA VAL A 23 3.08 15.16 -8.56
C VAL A 23 2.78 15.78 -7.21
N LEU A 24 3.80 15.85 -6.36
CA LEU A 24 3.82 16.70 -5.17
C LEU A 24 4.48 18.01 -5.51
N ILE A 25 3.84 19.12 -5.18
CA ILE A 25 4.42 20.46 -5.27
C ILE A 25 4.60 21.03 -3.88
N VAL A 26 5.80 21.54 -3.63
CA VAL A 26 6.10 22.30 -2.43
C VAL A 26 5.72 23.75 -2.68
N ASP A 27 4.99 24.34 -1.73
CA ASP A 27 4.76 25.77 -1.70
C ASP A 27 6.09 26.47 -1.38
N SER A 28 6.62 27.18 -2.38
CA SER A 28 7.88 27.92 -2.29
C SER A 28 7.66 29.42 -2.09
N VAL A 29 6.41 29.88 -2.07
CA VAL A 29 6.06 31.29 -2.04
C VAL A 29 5.64 31.71 -0.63
N THR A 30 4.94 30.83 0.11
CA THR A 30 4.55 31.14 1.48
C THR A 30 5.65 30.79 2.48
N ASN A 31 5.74 31.55 3.58
CA ASN A 31 6.63 31.25 4.72
C ASN A 31 6.18 30.03 5.55
N LYS A 32 5.45 29.09 4.94
CA LYS A 32 4.93 27.88 5.58
C LYS A 32 5.38 26.66 4.80
N SER A 33 5.94 25.68 5.48
CA SER A 33 6.27 24.38 4.88
C SER A 33 4.99 23.63 4.54
N ARG A 34 4.58 23.69 3.28
CA ARG A 34 3.37 23.04 2.76
C ARG A 34 3.66 22.36 1.43
N PHE A 35 2.94 21.30 1.17
CA PHE A 35 2.88 20.68 -0.14
C PHE A 35 1.45 20.29 -0.46
N HIS A 36 1.14 20.18 -1.74
CA HIS A 36 -0.14 19.73 -2.24
C HIS A 36 0.05 18.69 -3.34
N PHE A 37 -0.98 17.88 -3.55
CA PHE A 37 -1.06 16.97 -4.68
C PHE A 37 -1.55 17.74 -5.90
N ALA A 38 -1.01 17.41 -7.07
CA ALA A 38 -1.29 18.06 -8.33
C ALA A 38 -0.79 19.49 -8.44
N ILE A 39 -0.81 19.98 -9.67
CA ILE A 39 -0.46 21.35 -10.01
C ILE A 39 -1.78 22.09 -10.14
N GLU A 40 -1.97 23.09 -9.30
CA GLU A 40 -3.00 24.11 -9.50
C GLU A 40 -2.32 25.28 -10.22
N PRO A 41 -2.51 25.44 -11.54
CA PRO A 41 -1.84 26.48 -12.30
C PRO A 41 -2.30 27.84 -11.78
N ILE A 42 -1.40 28.56 -11.13
CA ILE A 42 -1.65 29.95 -10.76
C ILE A 42 -1.42 30.78 -12.03
N SER A 43 -2.51 31.23 -12.62
CA SER A 43 -2.55 32.17 -13.74
C SER A 43 -1.98 33.51 -13.29
N ASN A 44 -0.67 33.66 -13.35
CA ASN A 44 -0.05 34.97 -13.40
C ASN A 44 0.19 35.27 -14.88
N GLU A 45 -0.29 36.40 -15.38
CA GLU A 45 -0.03 36.89 -16.75
C GLU A 45 1.45 37.28 -16.90
N VAL A 46 2.37 36.35 -16.67
CA VAL A 46 3.80 36.57 -16.77
C VAL A 46 4.27 35.93 -18.06
N GLU A 47 4.60 36.79 -19.01
CA GLU A 47 5.19 36.40 -20.27
C GLU A 47 6.68 36.10 -20.09
N LEU A 48 7.10 34.92 -20.54
CA LEU A 48 8.48 34.47 -20.40
C LEU A 48 9.30 34.98 -21.61
N LYS A 49 9.93 36.15 -21.46
CA LYS A 49 10.65 36.87 -22.55
C LYS A 49 12.08 36.38 -22.84
N SER A 50 12.54 35.29 -22.22
CA SER A 50 13.91 34.79 -22.38
C SER A 50 14.10 33.94 -23.63
N GLU A 51 15.31 33.90 -24.19
CA GLU A 51 15.70 32.94 -25.23
C GLU A 51 15.60 31.50 -24.68
N ILE A 52 14.55 30.79 -25.09
CA ILE A 52 14.30 29.41 -24.67
C ILE A 52 15.07 28.47 -25.62
N ARG A 53 15.84 27.55 -25.05
CA ARG A 53 16.40 26.43 -25.80
C ARG A 53 15.43 25.26 -25.71
N GLU A 54 15.04 24.73 -26.87
CA GLU A 54 14.22 23.52 -26.93
C GLU A 54 14.95 22.37 -26.22
N ALA A 55 14.33 21.82 -25.19
CA ALA A 55 14.90 20.73 -24.42
C ALA A 55 14.11 19.47 -24.77
N LYS A 56 14.58 18.73 -25.77
CA LYS A 56 14.01 17.42 -26.10
C LYS A 56 13.91 16.58 -24.83
N THR A 57 12.68 16.33 -24.41
CA THR A 57 12.37 15.53 -23.22
C THR A 57 12.46 14.06 -23.60
N ARG A 58 12.97 13.25 -22.66
CA ARG A 58 13.14 11.80 -22.82
C ARG A 58 11.79 11.12 -23.09
N LEU A 59 11.66 10.51 -24.28
CA LEU A 59 10.52 9.68 -24.69
C LEU A 59 10.24 8.50 -23.73
N ASP A 60 11.23 8.03 -22.98
CA ASP A 60 11.14 6.79 -22.20
C ASP A 60 10.01 6.77 -21.15
N ASN A 61 9.60 7.94 -20.66
CA ASN A 61 8.49 8.07 -19.73
C ASN A 61 7.13 8.05 -20.43
N PHE A 62 7.04 8.52 -21.68
CA PHE A 62 5.78 8.58 -22.43
C PHE A 62 5.19 7.20 -22.63
N THR A 63 5.97 6.23 -23.13
CA THR A 63 5.45 4.87 -23.39
C THR A 63 4.91 4.21 -22.14
N LYS A 64 5.61 4.36 -21.00
CA LYS A 64 5.18 3.80 -19.71
C LYS A 64 3.90 4.47 -19.19
N ILE A 65 3.81 5.79 -19.33
CA ILE A 65 2.63 6.55 -18.90
C ILE A 65 1.45 6.24 -19.82
N LYS A 66 1.63 6.17 -21.14
CA LYS A 66 0.56 5.85 -22.09
C LYS A 66 -0.09 4.49 -21.84
N CYS A 67 0.69 3.48 -21.42
CA CYS A 67 0.14 2.16 -21.10
C CYS A 67 -0.71 2.13 -19.82
N VAL A 68 -0.59 3.12 -18.93
CA VAL A 68 -1.17 3.08 -17.57
C VAL A 68 -2.14 4.24 -17.32
N SER A 69 -1.94 5.37 -17.99
CA SER A 69 -2.74 6.59 -17.88
C SER A 69 -4.18 6.36 -18.31
N LYS A 70 -5.12 6.88 -17.54
CA LYS A 70 -6.54 6.89 -17.92
C LYS A 70 -6.87 7.94 -18.97
N GLU A 71 -6.06 8.97 -19.07
CA GLU A 71 -6.22 10.06 -20.04
C GLU A 71 -5.48 9.76 -21.34
N ASP A 72 -6.09 10.16 -22.47
CA ASP A 72 -5.46 10.09 -23.78
C ASP A 72 -4.36 11.16 -23.87
N VAL A 73 -3.12 10.69 -23.83
CA VAL A 73 -1.92 11.53 -23.87
C VAL A 73 -1.16 11.27 -25.17
N ILE A 74 -0.72 12.36 -25.79
CA ILE A 74 0.08 12.30 -27.02
C ILE A 74 1.54 12.62 -26.71
N GLU A 75 2.45 12.18 -27.58
CA GLU A 75 3.89 12.40 -27.40
C GLU A 75 4.23 13.89 -27.26
N GLN A 76 3.48 14.75 -27.96
CA GLN A 76 3.64 16.20 -27.93
C GLN A 76 3.38 16.81 -26.54
N ASP A 77 2.56 16.18 -25.70
CA ASP A 77 2.31 16.63 -24.32
C ASP A 77 3.56 16.48 -23.45
N PHE A 78 4.49 15.59 -23.82
CA PHE A 78 5.72 15.32 -23.08
C PHE A 78 6.90 16.15 -23.56
N VAL A 79 6.71 17.03 -24.55
CA VAL A 79 7.73 17.97 -24.98
C VAL A 79 8.00 18.98 -23.86
N GLY A 80 9.27 19.33 -23.68
CA GLY A 80 9.70 20.28 -22.66
C GLY A 80 10.69 21.30 -23.22
N TRP A 81 10.93 22.33 -22.42
CA TRP A 81 11.83 23.42 -22.79
C TRP A 81 12.74 23.80 -21.62
N LYS A 82 13.87 24.43 -21.94
CA LYS A 82 14.75 25.05 -20.95
C LYS A 82 14.85 26.53 -21.20
N ALA A 83 14.65 27.31 -20.16
CA ALA A 83 14.75 28.77 -20.20
C ALA A 83 15.67 29.26 -19.08
N GLU A 84 16.29 30.42 -19.30
CA GLU A 84 17.06 31.12 -18.28
C GLU A 84 16.46 32.51 -18.06
N SER A 85 16.29 32.91 -16.81
CA SER A 85 15.80 34.27 -16.49
C SER A 85 16.46 34.79 -15.22
N LYS A 86 16.54 36.12 -15.12
CA LYS A 86 16.89 36.83 -13.88
C LYS A 86 15.70 36.93 -12.93
N ASN A 87 14.48 36.83 -13.46
CA ASN A 87 13.26 36.84 -12.66
C ASN A 87 12.97 35.45 -12.11
N TYR A 88 12.51 35.41 -10.86
CA TYR A 88 12.08 34.18 -10.21
C TYR A 88 10.66 33.82 -10.63
N PHE A 89 10.47 32.58 -11.09
CA PHE A 89 9.17 31.97 -11.32
C PHE A 89 9.00 30.78 -10.37
N SER A 90 7.88 30.74 -9.66
CA SER A 90 7.62 29.67 -8.69
C SER A 90 7.36 28.34 -9.39
N LEU A 91 7.74 27.24 -8.75
CA LEU A 91 7.41 25.89 -9.18
C LEU A 91 5.88 25.75 -9.31
N GLY A 92 5.40 25.15 -10.40
CA GLY A 92 3.97 24.97 -10.67
C GLY A 92 3.25 26.20 -11.26
N SER A 93 3.92 27.36 -11.38
CA SER A 93 3.34 28.52 -12.07
C SER A 93 3.14 28.27 -13.57
N GLU A 94 2.17 28.98 -14.17
CA GLU A 94 1.79 28.85 -15.59
C GLU A 94 2.14 30.11 -16.40
N PRO A 95 3.42 30.37 -16.72
CA PRO A 95 3.76 31.43 -17.66
C PRO A 95 3.27 31.13 -19.09
N THR A 96 3.04 32.19 -19.86
CA THR A 96 2.74 32.07 -21.29
C THR A 96 4.02 32.20 -22.12
N TYR A 97 4.18 31.32 -23.09
CA TYR A 97 5.26 31.35 -24.07
C TYR A 97 4.73 31.05 -25.48
N ASN A 98 4.94 31.96 -26.43
CA ASN A 98 4.42 31.85 -27.80
C ASN A 98 2.93 31.45 -27.82
N GLU A 99 2.10 32.17 -27.04
CA GLU A 99 0.65 31.92 -26.88
C GLU A 99 0.28 30.56 -26.26
N LYS A 100 1.27 29.75 -25.85
CA LYS A 100 1.06 28.47 -25.18
C LYS A 100 1.24 28.62 -23.68
N LYS A 101 0.31 28.01 -22.94
CA LYS A 101 0.40 27.84 -21.49
C LYS A 101 1.36 26.70 -21.16
N ILE A 102 2.39 27.00 -20.37
CA ILE A 102 3.42 26.06 -19.95
C ILE A 102 3.64 26.15 -18.45
N ILE A 103 4.04 25.05 -17.83
CA ILE A 103 4.23 24.94 -16.38
C ILE A 103 5.71 24.88 -16.05
N VAL A 104 6.11 25.59 -14.99
CA VAL A 104 7.44 25.48 -14.38
C VAL A 104 7.55 24.17 -13.61
N ALA A 105 8.21 23.17 -14.20
CA ALA A 105 8.37 21.83 -13.63
C ALA A 105 9.67 21.65 -12.81
N LYS A 106 10.65 22.53 -13.02
CA LYS A 106 11.91 22.55 -12.26
C LYS A 106 12.48 23.96 -12.23
N VAL A 107 13.08 24.34 -11.11
CA VAL A 107 13.83 25.59 -10.94
C VAL A 107 15.21 25.26 -10.39
N GLU A 108 16.26 25.72 -11.05
CA GLU A 108 17.64 25.69 -10.55
C GLU A 108 18.14 27.13 -10.39
N MET A 109 18.62 27.49 -9.20
CA MET A 109 19.22 28.80 -8.96
C MET A 109 20.74 28.69 -9.03
N LYS A 110 21.39 29.55 -9.82
CA LYS A 110 22.85 29.63 -9.95
C LYS A 110 23.32 31.07 -9.74
N GLN A 111 24.45 31.24 -9.08
CA GLN A 111 25.13 32.52 -8.99
C GLN A 111 26.24 32.58 -10.04
N MET A 112 26.23 33.58 -10.91
CA MET A 112 27.23 33.78 -11.95
C MET A 112 27.70 35.23 -11.95
N LYS A 113 29.00 35.45 -11.73
CA LYS A 113 29.64 36.78 -11.73
C LYS A 113 28.92 37.83 -10.85
N GLY A 114 28.39 37.39 -9.70
CA GLY A 114 27.67 38.26 -8.76
C GLY A 114 26.16 38.42 -9.07
N GLU A 115 25.67 37.89 -10.18
CA GLU A 115 24.23 37.87 -10.50
C GLU A 115 23.60 36.51 -10.19
N ILE A 116 22.31 36.51 -9.83
CA ILE A 116 21.50 35.30 -9.70
C ILE A 116 20.81 35.04 -11.04
N ILE A 117 20.97 33.83 -11.55
CA ILE A 117 20.33 33.33 -12.77
C ILE A 117 19.55 32.07 -12.41
N PHE A 118 18.29 32.03 -12.84
CA PHE A 118 17.43 30.87 -12.68
C PHE A 118 17.33 30.12 -14.00
N THR A 119 17.55 28.81 -13.96
CA THR A 119 17.29 27.89 -15.07
C THR A 119 16.01 27.12 -14.80
N TYR A 120 15.11 27.09 -15.78
CA TYR A 120 13.80 26.47 -15.70
C TYR A 120 13.70 25.25 -16.60
N GLU A 121 13.00 24.22 -16.14
CA GLU A 121 12.45 23.17 -17.00
C GLU A 121 10.95 23.40 -17.12
N LEU A 122 10.48 23.59 -18.35
CA LEU A 122 9.11 23.95 -18.67
C LEU A 122 8.44 22.79 -19.40
N LYS A 123 7.18 22.48 -19.04
CA LYS A 123 6.41 21.38 -19.64
C LYS A 123 4.95 21.74 -19.80
N PHE A 124 4.24 21.05 -20.69
CA PHE A 124 2.78 21.11 -20.66
C PHE A 124 2.24 20.46 -19.39
N LEU A 125 1.15 21.00 -18.85
CA LEU A 125 0.48 20.45 -17.68
C LEU A 125 0.12 18.95 -17.88
N LYS A 126 -0.38 18.59 -19.07
CA LYS A 126 -0.71 17.21 -19.44
C LYS A 126 0.49 16.25 -19.40
N GLY A 127 1.69 16.75 -19.67
CA GLY A 127 2.93 15.97 -19.65
C GLY A 127 3.52 15.78 -18.26
N ILE A 128 3.00 16.46 -17.24
CA ILE A 128 3.47 16.33 -15.87
C ILE A 128 2.64 15.26 -15.17
N LYS A 129 3.02 14.01 -15.41
CA LYS A 129 2.40 12.82 -14.81
C LYS A 129 3.44 11.92 -14.18
N THR A 130 3.02 11.19 -13.17
CA THR A 130 3.84 10.15 -12.52
C THR A 130 3.38 8.77 -12.92
N ILE A 131 4.33 7.84 -13.03
CA ILE A 131 4.04 6.42 -13.21
C ILE A 131 3.67 5.82 -11.85
N TYR A 132 2.62 5.01 -11.82
CA TYR A 132 2.21 4.23 -10.65
C TYR A 132 3.39 3.48 -10.03
N LYS A 133 3.61 3.66 -8.73
CA LYS A 133 4.67 2.99 -7.97
C LYS A 133 4.07 2.09 -6.90
N ILE A 134 4.60 0.88 -6.84
CA ILE A 134 4.37 -0.06 -5.76
C ILE A 134 5.46 0.05 -4.69
N ASN A 135 5.18 -0.41 -3.48
CA ASN A 135 6.22 -0.61 -2.48
C ASN A 135 6.83 -2.01 -2.66
N SER A 136 7.99 -2.10 -3.32
CA SER A 136 8.67 -3.37 -3.58
C SER A 136 9.06 -4.13 -2.31
N LYS A 137 9.22 -3.43 -1.18
CA LYS A 137 9.59 -4.02 0.11
C LYS A 137 8.45 -4.82 0.74
N LEU A 138 7.20 -4.61 0.31
CA LEU A 138 6.06 -5.43 0.73
C LEU A 138 6.10 -6.85 0.16
N LYS A 139 6.78 -7.06 -0.97
CA LYS A 139 6.78 -8.36 -1.65
C LYS A 139 7.33 -9.46 -0.74
N GLY A 140 6.53 -10.49 -0.51
CA GLY A 140 6.89 -11.62 0.34
C GLY A 140 6.79 -11.35 1.84
N THR A 141 6.35 -10.16 2.25
CA THR A 141 6.11 -9.84 3.66
C THR A 141 4.72 -10.26 4.09
N SER A 142 4.51 -10.39 5.40
CA SER A 142 3.21 -10.66 5.98
C SER A 142 2.93 -9.73 7.16
N LEU A 143 1.73 -9.16 7.21
CA LEU A 143 1.28 -8.35 8.33
C LEU A 143 0.26 -9.11 9.17
N GLU A 144 0.27 -8.86 10.49
CA GLU A 144 -0.70 -9.45 11.39
C GLU A 144 -2.04 -8.71 11.30
N GLY A 145 -3.12 -9.49 11.30
CA GLY A 145 -4.48 -8.97 11.33
C GLY A 145 -5.37 -9.76 12.28
N ILE A 146 -6.43 -9.12 12.73
CA ILE A 146 -7.49 -9.69 13.56
C ILE A 146 -8.76 -9.80 12.71
N VAL A 147 -9.37 -10.97 12.70
CA VAL A 147 -10.59 -11.24 11.93
C VAL A 147 -11.76 -10.49 12.54
N LYS A 148 -12.47 -9.69 11.72
CA LYS A 148 -13.64 -8.91 12.17
C LYS A 148 -14.95 -9.41 11.57
N LYS A 149 -14.94 -9.85 10.31
CA LYS A 149 -16.08 -10.49 9.67
C LYS A 149 -15.60 -11.59 8.74
N CYS A 150 -16.41 -12.63 8.59
CA CYS A 150 -16.18 -13.72 7.63
C CYS A 150 -17.39 -13.86 6.72
N ARG A 151 -17.15 -14.10 5.44
CA ARG A 151 -18.19 -14.42 4.45
C ARG A 151 -17.58 -15.28 3.35
N ASN A 152 -18.17 -16.44 3.07
CA ASN A 152 -17.64 -17.39 2.09
C ASN A 152 -16.14 -17.68 2.37
N ASN A 153 -15.27 -17.45 1.38
CA ASN A 153 -13.82 -17.58 1.49
C ASN A 153 -13.12 -16.22 1.69
N GLU A 154 -13.83 -15.23 2.21
CA GLU A 154 -13.30 -13.89 2.44
C GLU A 154 -13.45 -13.46 3.89
N MET A 155 -12.59 -12.55 4.32
CA MET A 155 -12.68 -11.93 5.63
C MET A 155 -12.35 -10.45 5.61
N GLN A 156 -12.98 -9.69 6.50
CA GLN A 156 -12.58 -8.33 6.83
C GLN A 156 -11.64 -8.37 8.03
N LEU A 157 -10.57 -7.60 7.95
CA LEU A 157 -9.48 -7.64 8.92
C LEU A 157 -9.23 -6.26 9.52
N HIS A 158 -8.91 -6.25 10.81
CA HIS A 158 -8.21 -5.15 11.46
C HIS A 158 -6.72 -5.47 11.45
N PHE A 159 -5.91 -4.69 10.75
CA PHE A 159 -4.46 -4.87 10.78
C PHE A 159 -3.89 -4.35 12.09
N CYS A 160 -3.04 -5.14 12.74
CA CYS A 160 -2.46 -4.80 14.04
C CYS A 160 -1.51 -3.59 13.99
N ILE A 161 -1.10 -3.15 12.80
CA ILE A 161 -0.31 -1.92 12.58
C ILE A 161 -1.17 -0.66 12.74
N ASN A 162 -2.49 -0.78 12.69
CA ASN A 162 -3.42 0.33 12.86
C ASN A 162 -3.85 0.42 14.34
N ASP A 163 -3.90 1.63 14.88
CA ASP A 163 -4.32 1.87 16.27
C ASP A 163 -5.79 1.50 16.53
N SER A 164 -6.65 1.66 15.51
CA SER A 164 -8.09 1.44 15.64
C SER A 164 -8.70 0.72 14.44
N TYR A 165 -9.80 0.02 14.69
CA TYR A 165 -10.65 -0.56 13.65
C TYR A 165 -11.91 0.28 13.47
N GLU A 166 -12.12 0.81 12.27
CA GLU A 166 -13.38 1.44 11.90
C GLU A 166 -14.29 0.41 11.22
N ASN A 167 -15.46 0.14 11.83
CA ASN A 167 -16.44 -0.79 11.27
C ASN A 167 -17.30 -0.10 10.22
N ILE A 168 -16.73 0.10 9.03
CA ILE A 168 -17.41 0.67 7.86
C ILE A 168 -17.71 -0.41 6.83
N ASP A 169 -18.83 -0.26 6.10
CA ASP A 169 -19.27 -1.24 5.11
C ASP A 169 -18.31 -1.33 3.90
N SER A 170 -17.57 -0.26 3.62
CA SER A 170 -16.58 -0.19 2.55
C SER A 170 -15.25 -0.88 2.87
N ASN A 171 -15.15 -1.55 4.03
CA ASN A 171 -13.95 -2.30 4.39
C ASN A 171 -13.65 -3.40 3.38
N LYS A 172 -12.37 -3.50 2.96
CA LYS A 172 -11.91 -4.48 1.98
C LYS A 172 -12.10 -5.90 2.50
N TRP A 173 -12.63 -6.76 1.64
CA TRP A 173 -12.66 -8.21 1.84
C TRP A 173 -11.37 -8.82 1.30
N PHE A 174 -10.71 -9.63 2.12
CA PHE A 174 -9.47 -10.32 1.79
C PHE A 174 -9.75 -11.80 1.56
N GLN A 175 -9.22 -12.34 0.48
CA GLN A 175 -9.36 -13.75 0.13
C GLN A 175 -8.56 -14.61 1.09
N TYR A 176 -9.19 -15.67 1.59
CA TYR A 176 -8.56 -16.67 2.43
C TYR A 176 -7.81 -17.69 1.58
N GLY A 177 -6.50 -17.78 1.78
CA GLY A 177 -5.63 -18.76 1.17
C GLY A 177 -5.78 -20.10 1.86
N ARG A 178 -6.41 -21.05 1.18
CA ARG A 178 -6.46 -22.43 1.67
C ARG A 178 -5.08 -23.07 1.53
N GLU A 179 -4.42 -23.30 2.66
CA GLU A 179 -3.05 -23.87 2.69
C GLU A 179 -3.02 -25.37 2.36
N VAL A 180 -4.08 -26.11 2.70
CA VAL A 180 -4.16 -27.57 2.46
C VAL A 180 -5.53 -27.99 1.92
N SER A 181 -5.55 -28.94 1.00
CA SER A 181 -6.78 -29.49 0.38
C SER A 181 -7.63 -30.34 1.33
N ASN A 182 -7.08 -30.74 2.47
CA ASN A 182 -7.67 -31.79 3.30
C ASN A 182 -8.59 -31.23 4.38
N PHE A 183 -8.40 -29.96 4.78
CA PHE A 183 -9.22 -29.30 5.79
C PHE A 183 -9.59 -27.89 5.32
N TYR A 184 -10.83 -27.50 5.58
CA TYR A 184 -11.27 -26.11 5.46
C TYR A 184 -11.51 -25.59 6.87
N CYS A 185 -10.56 -24.81 7.37
CA CYS A 185 -10.63 -24.20 8.69
C CYS A 185 -10.60 -22.69 8.52
N MET A 186 -11.78 -22.09 8.34
CA MET A 186 -11.88 -20.63 8.30
C MET A 186 -11.57 -20.06 9.69
N PRO A 187 -10.67 -19.07 9.80
CA PRO A 187 -10.43 -18.38 11.05
C PRO A 187 -11.70 -17.81 11.69
N VAL A 188 -11.80 -17.93 13.00
CA VAL A 188 -12.94 -17.43 13.79
C VAL A 188 -12.81 -15.92 13.96
N ILE A 189 -13.93 -15.22 14.12
CA ILE A 189 -13.93 -13.79 14.47
C ILE A 189 -13.10 -13.57 15.75
N GLU A 190 -12.34 -12.47 15.79
CA GLU A 190 -11.33 -12.11 16.79
C GLU A 190 -10.07 -13.01 16.83
N SER A 191 -9.94 -14.00 15.95
CA SER A 191 -8.66 -14.72 15.83
C SER A 191 -7.61 -13.91 15.07
N LYS A 192 -6.34 -14.15 15.40
CA LYS A 192 -5.20 -13.60 14.67
C LYS A 192 -4.96 -14.40 13.39
N VAL A 193 -4.63 -13.70 12.32
CA VAL A 193 -4.25 -14.24 11.00
C VAL A 193 -3.06 -13.46 10.47
N ARG A 194 -2.47 -13.94 9.37
CA ARG A 194 -1.44 -13.20 8.63
C ARG A 194 -1.95 -12.86 7.25
N VAL A 195 -1.66 -11.64 6.79
CA VAL A 195 -1.94 -11.20 5.43
C VAL A 195 -0.62 -11.16 4.68
N ALA A 196 -0.40 -12.13 3.80
CA ALA A 196 0.79 -12.20 2.97
C ALA A 196 0.61 -11.34 1.71
N PHE A 197 1.60 -10.52 1.41
CA PHE A 197 1.70 -9.71 0.20
C PHE A 197 2.50 -10.48 -0.83
N LEU A 198 1.84 -10.96 -1.89
CA LEU A 198 2.45 -11.85 -2.89
C LEU A 198 3.37 -11.07 -3.85
N SER A 199 2.99 -9.83 -4.13
CA SER A 199 3.81 -8.84 -4.84
C SER A 199 3.97 -7.58 -4.00
N GLY A 200 4.55 -6.53 -4.59
CA GLY A 200 4.62 -5.22 -3.94
C GLY A 200 3.32 -4.41 -4.05
N ASP A 201 2.31 -4.90 -4.79
CA ASP A 201 1.00 -4.25 -4.91
C ASP A 201 0.12 -4.65 -3.72
N GLU A 202 -0.42 -3.66 -2.99
CA GLU A 202 -1.29 -3.88 -1.83
C GLU A 202 -2.64 -4.55 -2.17
N LYS A 203 -2.96 -4.69 -3.46
CA LYS A 203 -4.12 -5.47 -3.92
C LYS A 203 -3.85 -6.97 -3.90
N ASP A 204 -2.60 -7.37 -4.11
CA ASP A 204 -2.18 -8.75 -4.31
C ASP A 204 -1.81 -9.40 -2.98
N THR A 205 -2.86 -9.76 -2.25
CA THR A 205 -2.78 -10.23 -0.86
C THR A 205 -3.57 -11.51 -0.67
N ILE A 206 -3.06 -12.39 0.18
CA ILE A 206 -3.76 -13.60 0.61
C ILE A 206 -3.71 -13.72 2.13
N VAL A 207 -4.82 -14.11 2.75
CA VAL A 207 -4.85 -14.37 4.19
C VAL A 207 -4.44 -15.81 4.47
N THR A 208 -3.49 -16.00 5.37
CA THR A 208 -2.99 -17.30 5.81
C THR A 208 -3.25 -17.48 7.31
N ASN A 209 -3.24 -18.73 7.75
CA ASN A 209 -3.36 -19.03 9.17
C ASN A 209 -2.11 -18.58 9.91
N THR A 210 -2.26 -18.33 11.20
CA THR A 210 -1.12 -18.07 12.08
C THR A 210 -0.88 -19.26 13.01
N VAL A 211 0.36 -19.40 13.44
CA VAL A 211 0.71 -20.34 14.50
C VAL A 211 0.13 -19.80 15.79
N ARG A 212 -0.55 -20.66 16.55
CA ARG A 212 -1.05 -20.31 17.87
C ARG A 212 0.14 -20.00 18.79
N ILE A 213 0.17 -18.79 19.33
CA ILE A 213 1.11 -18.37 20.37
C ILE A 213 0.31 -18.27 21.67
N ALA A 214 0.79 -18.92 22.71
CA ALA A 214 0.21 -18.88 24.06
C ALA A 214 1.34 -19.01 25.08
N GLU A 215 1.19 -18.35 26.22
CA GLU A 215 2.15 -18.37 27.34
C GLU A 215 1.66 -19.28 28.48
N PRO A 216 2.55 -19.74 29.40
CA PRO A 216 2.14 -20.49 30.57
C PRO A 216 1.03 -19.78 31.37
N GLY A 217 -0.13 -20.41 31.49
CA GLY A 217 -1.33 -19.85 32.12
C GLY A 217 -2.44 -19.46 31.14
N ASP A 218 -2.14 -19.34 29.85
CA ASP A 218 -3.16 -19.12 28.82
C ASP A 218 -4.05 -20.35 28.61
N LYS A 219 -5.33 -20.09 28.31
CA LYS A 219 -6.37 -21.11 28.08
C LYS A 219 -5.95 -22.25 27.14
N TYR A 220 -5.09 -21.95 26.16
CA TYR A 220 -4.70 -22.90 25.11
C TYR A 220 -3.22 -23.28 25.13
N TYR A 221 -2.46 -22.89 26.16
CA TYR A 221 -1.04 -23.21 26.27
C TYR A 221 -0.79 -24.72 26.25
N SER A 222 -1.60 -25.49 26.98
CA SER A 222 -1.51 -26.95 27.05
C SER A 222 -1.66 -27.65 25.69
N LYS A 223 -2.29 -26.99 24.70
CA LYS A 223 -2.46 -27.54 23.35
C LYS A 223 -1.23 -27.36 22.46
N ILE A 224 -0.28 -26.51 22.85
CA ILE A 224 0.94 -26.24 22.08
C ILE A 224 2.22 -26.55 22.88
N SER A 225 2.11 -26.82 24.18
CA SER A 225 3.25 -27.04 25.06
C SER A 225 3.94 -28.38 24.83
N GLU A 226 3.20 -29.41 24.40
CA GLU A 226 3.73 -30.77 24.21
C GLU A 226 3.75 -31.16 22.73
N HIS A 227 4.95 -31.31 22.16
CA HIS A 227 5.12 -31.52 20.72
C HIS A 227 4.70 -32.92 20.25
N ASN A 228 4.61 -33.91 21.15
CA ASN A 228 4.14 -35.25 20.79
C ASN A 228 2.62 -35.33 20.64
N ASN A 229 1.91 -34.37 21.22
CA ASN A 229 0.46 -34.32 21.16
C ASN A 229 0.01 -33.53 19.91
N LYS A 230 -1.05 -34.01 19.26
CA LYS A 230 -1.71 -33.33 18.14
C LYS A 230 -3.18 -33.18 18.50
N SER A 231 -3.68 -31.95 18.52
CA SER A 231 -5.07 -31.67 18.85
C SER A 231 -5.73 -30.82 17.78
N TYR A 232 -6.94 -31.20 17.38
CA TYR A 232 -7.84 -30.40 16.56
C TYR A 232 -9.11 -30.16 17.36
N SER A 233 -9.50 -28.90 17.56
CA SER A 233 -10.69 -28.57 18.34
C SER A 233 -11.49 -27.44 17.70
N THR A 234 -12.81 -27.51 17.81
CA THR A 234 -13.74 -26.49 17.34
C THR A 234 -14.09 -25.50 18.46
N VAL A 235 -14.74 -24.39 18.09
CA VAL A 235 -15.28 -23.41 19.06
C VAL A 235 -16.41 -24.00 19.90
N ASP A 236 -17.10 -25.02 19.35
CA ASP A 236 -18.22 -25.71 19.99
C ASP A 236 -17.77 -26.81 20.97
N GLY A 237 -16.47 -26.93 21.23
CA GLY A 237 -15.95 -27.86 22.24
C GLY A 237 -15.78 -29.31 21.77
N GLN A 238 -15.85 -29.57 20.46
CA GLN A 238 -15.45 -30.86 19.90
C GLN A 238 -13.93 -30.92 19.79
N GLU A 239 -13.35 -32.09 20.05
CA GLU A 239 -11.92 -32.31 20.02
C GLU A 239 -11.54 -33.68 19.47
N LEU A 240 -10.55 -33.70 18.58
CA LEU A 240 -9.75 -34.85 18.21
C LEU A 240 -8.36 -34.66 18.83
N LEU A 241 -7.95 -35.56 19.72
CA LEU A 241 -6.65 -35.57 20.37
C LEU A 241 -5.91 -36.86 20.01
N ILE A 242 -4.69 -36.72 19.54
CA ILE A 242 -3.79 -37.81 19.20
C ILE A 242 -2.54 -37.64 20.05
N THR A 243 -2.24 -38.64 20.86
CA THR A 243 -1.04 -38.73 21.69
C THR A 243 -0.29 -40.02 21.34
N PRO A 244 0.95 -40.22 21.81
CA PRO A 244 1.65 -41.49 21.62
C PRO A 244 0.89 -42.72 22.15
N GLU A 245 0.02 -42.55 23.15
CA GLU A 245 -0.64 -43.66 23.85
C GLU A 245 -2.10 -43.88 23.42
N MET A 246 -2.78 -42.82 22.97
CA MET A 246 -4.20 -42.86 22.68
C MET A 246 -4.64 -41.91 21.56
N LEU A 247 -5.74 -42.29 20.91
CA LEU A 247 -6.58 -41.43 20.09
C LEU A 247 -7.90 -41.19 20.83
N GLN A 248 -8.26 -39.93 21.02
CA GLN A 248 -9.50 -39.51 21.69
C GLN A 248 -10.33 -38.63 20.76
N ILE A 249 -11.63 -38.93 20.68
CA ILE A 249 -12.66 -38.08 20.08
C ILE A 249 -13.66 -37.72 21.17
N ALA A 250 -13.81 -36.43 21.43
CA ALA A 250 -14.67 -35.93 22.50
C ALA A 250 -15.57 -34.79 22.01
N GLU A 251 -16.79 -34.76 22.55
CA GLU A 251 -17.71 -33.62 22.44
C GLU A 251 -18.01 -33.10 23.85
N ILE A 252 -17.64 -31.84 24.12
CA ILE A 252 -17.99 -31.18 25.38
C ILE A 252 -19.33 -30.47 25.18
N ASN A 253 -20.42 -31.14 25.55
CA ASN A 253 -21.76 -30.59 25.44
C ASN A 253 -22.25 -30.15 26.84
N TYR A 254 -22.60 -28.87 27.02
CA TYR A 254 -22.95 -28.30 28.33
C TYR A 254 -24.21 -28.92 28.97
N TYR A 255 -25.03 -29.63 28.19
CA TYR A 255 -26.34 -30.16 28.60
C TYR A 255 -26.45 -31.69 28.63
N ASN A 256 -25.40 -32.44 28.30
CA ASN A 256 -25.43 -33.91 28.24
C ASN A 256 -24.12 -34.52 28.76
N PRO A 257 -24.12 -35.78 29.26
CA PRO A 257 -22.90 -36.44 29.68
C PRO A 257 -21.91 -36.50 28.50
N ILE A 258 -20.65 -36.20 28.82
CA ILE A 258 -19.53 -36.16 27.87
C ILE A 258 -19.52 -37.45 27.04
N LYS A 259 -19.76 -37.35 25.72
CA LYS A 259 -19.52 -38.46 24.80
C LYS A 259 -18.02 -38.47 24.47
N LYS A 260 -17.30 -39.44 25.03
CA LYS A 260 -15.88 -39.69 24.76
C LYS A 260 -15.73 -41.07 24.13
N LEU A 261 -15.07 -41.11 22.98
CA LEU A 261 -14.51 -42.34 22.41
C LEU A 261 -13.00 -42.26 22.59
N ILE A 262 -12.43 -43.20 23.35
CA ILE A 262 -10.98 -43.30 23.57
C ILE A 262 -10.55 -44.65 23.02
N ILE A 263 -9.58 -44.63 22.13
CA ILE A 263 -8.96 -45.82 21.54
C ILE A 263 -7.51 -45.84 22.01
N TYR A 264 -7.13 -46.88 22.74
CA TYR A 264 -5.75 -47.11 23.17
C TYR A 264 -5.00 -47.89 22.10
N GLY A 265 -3.78 -47.45 21.80
CA GLY A 265 -2.86 -48.20 20.94
C GLY A 265 -1.95 -49.06 21.80
N TYR A 266 -2.12 -50.38 21.76
CA TYR A 266 -1.04 -51.30 22.13
C TYR A 266 -0.36 -51.71 20.83
N LEU A 267 0.93 -51.40 20.69
CA LEU A 267 1.80 -51.93 19.64
C LEU A 267 2.19 -53.37 19.96
#